data_AF-A0A1G0GWR7-F1
#
_entry.id   AF-A0A1G0GWR7-F1
#
_cell.length_a   1.000
_cell.length_b   1.000
_cell.length_c   1.000
_cell.angle_alpha   90.00
_cell.angle_beta   90.00
_cell.angle_gamma   90.00
#
_symmetry.space_group_name_H-M   'P 1'
#
loop_
_entity.id
_entity.type
_entity.pdbx_description
1 polymer ?
#
loop_
_entity_poly.entity_id
_entity_poly.type
_entity_poly.pdbx_seq_one_letter_code
_entity_poly.pdbx_strand_id
1 'polypeptide(L)'
;MSSLRATVPAEAYFTQEALVDIQINADYFRHLPGIMTGIGIIGTFSGLVWGLHSFSAIAAAESLGPLLKEVTSAFIGSGVAIFAAICITFWEKITLNRCYKLVEELHNTIDSLFATGAGEEYLARLVLASEKNSTHTAALKDALIEDLKTLMNDVADKHISAQANQSAALAGQISDAIKNSLEEPFKELGGIVRTASGNQGEQVSGLLENLLTAFMAKIDDTFGQQLAGINAAIQKSSDSMTLVQEAMSRLIGDIANAGQSAASEMSSKLEESMSKAALAQEKMNEQMREFVNELRDLIISQQNESKSALDEAMKLVLTQLQEAISSIASERSNQIAQDRERTNTLSVETKALYGGLSENINKLIEDIKVVTFKTEENINLLQKSSSSAISGMNDGALVMKEAAEKFTVAGKSVTGVLENSKLLGDQITQTATALQSTSNTVRQAFDQYDRTRKETQEYVVSLQALIENAKKESGIGSRMISDLERILASLETAEKQSVDYLDNVNNVLKGTFETFGSEMVEQVKNVSVANDKILTNSLGALQGAVESMIAAVARIRRPE
;
A
#
# COMPACT_ATOMS: atom_id res chain seq x y z
N MET A 1 -0.19 -26.25 23.65
CA MET A 1 -1.14 -25.21 23.19
C MET A 1 -0.70 -24.74 21.82
N SER A 2 -1.54 -24.89 20.80
CA SER A 2 -1.26 -24.40 19.45
C SER A 2 -1.13 -22.88 19.50
N SER A 3 0.07 -22.34 19.27
CA SER A 3 0.20 -20.90 19.07
C SER A 3 -0.52 -20.55 17.77
N LEU A 4 -1.54 -19.69 17.87
CA LEU A 4 -2.16 -19.08 16.71
C LEU A 4 -1.09 -18.19 16.06
N ARG A 5 -0.95 -18.26 14.73
CA ARG A 5 0.11 -17.57 13.97
C ARG A 5 -0.54 -16.65 12.95
N ALA A 6 -0.06 -15.40 12.88
CA ALA A 6 -0.52 -14.42 11.90
C ALA A 6 0.42 -14.43 10.67
N THR A 7 -0.16 -14.41 9.47
CA THR A 7 0.57 -14.32 8.19
C THR A 7 0.76 -12.88 7.71
N VAL A 8 0.01 -11.94 8.28
CA VAL A 8 -0.03 -10.52 7.93
C VAL A 8 -0.15 -9.71 9.23
N PRO A 9 0.53 -8.56 9.37
CA PRO A 9 0.43 -7.70 10.56
C PRO A 9 -0.99 -7.17 10.78
N ALA A 10 -1.33 -6.89 12.04
CA ALA A 10 -2.63 -6.35 12.44
C ALA A 10 -3.01 -5.05 11.70
N GLU A 11 -2.01 -4.22 11.37
CA GLU A 11 -2.19 -2.96 10.63
C GLU A 11 -2.91 -3.13 9.27
N ALA A 12 -2.75 -4.28 8.61
CA ALA A 12 -3.41 -4.54 7.33
C ALA A 12 -4.94 -4.71 7.47
N TYR A 13 -5.42 -5.08 8.65
CA TYR A 13 -6.84 -5.23 8.95
C TYR A 13 -7.40 -4.02 9.71
N PHE A 14 -6.57 -3.40 10.55
CA PHE A 14 -6.94 -2.32 11.45
C PHE A 14 -6.28 -1.01 11.03
N THR A 15 -6.62 -0.48 9.85
CA THR A 15 -5.96 0.73 9.36
C THR A 15 -6.29 1.95 10.23
N GLN A 16 -5.31 2.87 10.36
CA GLN A 16 -5.49 4.13 11.09
C GLN A 16 -6.66 4.95 10.51
N GLU A 17 -6.82 4.91 9.19
CA GLU A 17 -7.91 5.58 8.49
C GLU A 17 -9.29 5.05 8.92
N ALA A 18 -9.46 3.72 8.97
CA ALA A 18 -10.73 3.10 9.31
C ALA A 18 -11.10 3.25 10.79
N LEU A 19 -10.12 3.16 11.69
CA LEU A 19 -10.35 3.19 13.13
C LEU A 19 -10.43 4.61 13.72
N VAL A 20 -9.69 5.56 13.14
CA VAL A 20 -9.57 6.92 13.70
C VAL A 20 -10.20 7.95 12.76
N ASP A 21 -9.74 8.02 11.51
CA ASP A 21 -10.08 9.15 10.65
C ASP A 21 -11.56 9.17 10.25
N ILE A 22 -12.12 8.00 9.92
CA ILE A 22 -13.55 7.86 9.58
C ILE A 22 -14.45 8.08 10.80
N GLN A 23 -14.08 7.54 11.97
CA GLN A 23 -14.92 7.59 13.18
C GLN A 23 -14.95 8.97 13.81
N ILE A 24 -13.81 9.66 13.83
CA ILE A 24 -13.68 11.01 14.41
C ILE A 24 -14.05 12.09 13.37
N ASN A 25 -14.24 11.69 12.10
CA ASN A 25 -14.40 12.61 10.97
C ASN A 25 -13.26 13.63 10.96
N ALA A 26 -12.03 13.12 10.98
CA ALA A 26 -10.82 13.92 11.15
C ALA A 26 -10.71 15.03 10.08
N ASP A 27 -11.22 14.79 8.88
CA ASP A 27 -11.25 15.77 7.80
C ASP A 27 -12.11 17.01 8.12
N TYR A 28 -13.23 16.85 8.82
CA TYR A 28 -14.03 18.00 9.26
C TYR A 28 -13.22 18.90 10.20
N PHE A 29 -12.54 18.31 11.19
CA PHE A 29 -11.72 19.07 12.15
C PHE A 29 -10.48 19.67 11.50
N ARG A 30 -9.93 19.04 10.48
CA ARG A 30 -8.80 19.56 9.70
C ARG A 30 -9.16 20.83 8.91
N HIS A 31 -10.42 20.96 8.48
CA HIS A 31 -10.91 22.15 7.77
C HIS A 31 -11.50 23.22 8.71
N LEU A 32 -11.88 22.86 9.94
CA LEU A 32 -12.53 23.75 10.90
C LEU A 32 -11.73 25.03 11.24
N PRO A 33 -10.39 25.00 11.41
CA PRO A 33 -9.59 26.22 11.59
C PRO A 33 -9.71 27.19 10.41
N GLY A 34 -9.75 26.68 9.18
CA GLY A 34 -9.93 27.49 7.97
C GLY A 34 -11.33 28.13 7.90
N ILE A 35 -12.36 27.42 8.34
CA ILE A 35 -13.72 27.96 8.44
C ILE A 35 -13.77 29.08 9.49
N MET A 36 -13.13 28.87 10.66
CA MET A 36 -13.08 29.87 11.73
C MET A 36 -12.33 31.14 11.31
N THR A 37 -11.19 31.02 10.63
CA THR A 37 -10.47 32.20 10.10
C THR A 37 -11.26 32.90 9.00
N GLY A 38 -11.95 32.14 8.13
CA GLY A 38 -12.88 32.69 7.14
C GLY A 38 -14.02 33.50 7.76
N ILE A 39 -14.66 32.98 8.81
CA ILE A 39 -15.69 33.70 9.59
C ILE A 39 -15.09 34.98 10.21
N GLY A 40 -13.86 34.91 10.74
CA GLY A 40 -13.15 36.07 11.27
C GLY A 40 -12.95 37.16 10.22
N ILE A 41 -12.54 36.78 9.00
CA ILE A 41 -12.36 37.72 7.86
C ILE A 41 -13.70 38.37 7.48
N ILE A 42 -14.76 37.57 7.31
CA ILE A 42 -16.10 38.07 7.00
C ILE A 42 -16.60 39.03 8.10
N GLY A 43 -16.32 38.71 9.37
CA GLY A 43 -16.60 39.57 10.51
C GLY A 43 -15.89 40.91 10.43
N THR A 44 -14.59 40.93 10.11
CA THR A 44 -13.85 42.19 9.89
C THR A 44 -14.44 43.00 8.74
N PHE A 45 -14.73 42.39 7.60
CA PHE A 45 -15.33 43.10 6.47
C PHE A 45 -16.71 43.65 6.82
N SER A 46 -17.54 42.89 7.52
CA SER A 46 -18.87 43.33 7.93
C SER A 46 -18.81 44.52 8.90
N GLY A 47 -17.89 44.48 9.87
CA GLY A 47 -17.66 45.60 10.79
C GLY A 47 -17.13 46.86 10.10
N LEU A 48 -16.25 46.71 9.10
CA LEU A 48 -15.80 47.83 8.27
C LEU A 48 -16.96 48.44 7.46
N VAL A 49 -17.82 47.61 6.86
CA VAL A 49 -18.97 48.07 6.07
C VAL A 49 -19.97 48.83 6.96
N TRP A 50 -20.27 48.34 8.15
CA TRP A 50 -21.16 49.04 9.10
C TRP A 50 -20.53 50.32 9.67
N GLY A 51 -19.23 50.29 9.97
CA GLY A 51 -18.51 51.49 10.38
C GLY A 51 -18.56 52.57 9.30
N LEU A 52 -18.34 52.20 8.03
CA LEU A 52 -18.39 53.12 6.89
C LEU A 52 -19.80 53.64 6.60
N HIS A 53 -20.84 52.83 6.83
CA HIS A 53 -22.23 53.29 6.71
C HIS A 53 -22.57 54.41 7.73
N SER A 54 -21.93 54.38 8.89
CA SER A 54 -22.11 55.40 9.94
C SER A 54 -21.17 56.60 9.80
N PHE A 55 -20.26 56.57 8.82
CA PHE A 55 -19.29 57.63 8.58
C PHE A 55 -19.89 58.74 7.71
N SER A 56 -19.71 59.99 8.13
CA SER A 56 -20.13 61.18 7.37
C SER A 56 -18.92 62.06 7.09
N ALA A 57 -18.63 62.31 5.81
CA ALA A 57 -17.54 63.19 5.40
C ALA A 57 -17.74 64.66 5.82
N ILE A 58 -18.99 65.07 6.07
CA ILE A 58 -19.36 66.45 6.43
C ILE A 58 -19.15 66.70 7.93
N ALA A 59 -19.37 65.68 8.77
CA ALA A 59 -19.19 65.74 10.23
C ALA A 59 -18.07 64.79 10.68
N ALA A 60 -16.94 64.82 9.98
CA ALA A 60 -15.87 63.84 10.13
C ALA A 60 -15.37 63.70 11.58
N ALA A 61 -15.25 64.81 12.33
CA ALA A 61 -14.78 64.79 13.72
C ALA A 61 -15.72 64.03 14.67
N GLU A 62 -17.03 64.08 14.44
CA GLU A 62 -18.04 63.39 15.26
C GLU A 62 -18.25 61.93 14.81
N SER A 63 -18.18 61.66 13.50
CA SER A 63 -18.39 60.31 12.96
C SER A 63 -17.14 59.41 12.98
N LEU A 64 -15.95 59.96 13.22
CA LEU A 64 -14.70 59.19 13.28
C LEU A 64 -14.61 58.29 14.53
N GLY A 65 -15.13 58.74 15.67
CA GLY A 65 -15.12 57.97 16.91
C GLY A 65 -15.90 56.64 16.80
N PRO A 66 -17.18 56.67 16.38
CA PRO A 66 -17.97 55.47 16.11
C PRO A 66 -17.33 54.55 15.06
N LEU A 67 -16.79 55.12 13.97
CA LEU A 67 -16.08 54.35 12.94
C LEU A 67 -14.89 53.59 13.52
N LEU A 68 -14.00 54.25 14.28
CA LEU A 68 -12.84 53.61 14.89
C LEU A 68 -13.24 52.56 15.92
N LYS A 69 -14.35 52.76 16.64
CA LYS A 69 -14.85 51.78 17.61
C LYS A 69 -15.36 50.51 16.93
N GLU A 70 -16.12 50.63 15.84
CA GLU A 70 -16.59 49.49 15.04
C GLU A 70 -15.46 48.77 14.30
N VAL A 71 -14.47 49.51 13.78
CA VAL A 71 -13.26 48.92 13.20
C VAL A 71 -12.52 48.12 14.28
N THR A 72 -12.32 48.70 15.47
CA THR A 72 -11.60 48.05 16.57
C THR A 72 -12.33 46.79 17.07
N SER A 73 -13.66 46.83 17.22
CA SER A 73 -14.45 45.66 17.63
C SER A 73 -14.35 44.54 16.60
N ALA A 74 -14.37 44.87 15.30
CA ALA A 74 -14.24 43.92 14.21
C ALA A 74 -12.84 43.26 14.17
N PHE A 75 -11.78 44.04 14.38
CA PHE A 75 -10.41 43.52 14.50
C PHE A 75 -10.23 42.59 15.71
N ILE A 76 -10.80 42.94 16.87
CA ILE A 76 -10.79 42.07 18.05
C ILE A 76 -11.53 40.76 17.76
N GLY A 77 -12.68 40.82 17.06
CA GLY A 77 -13.43 39.64 16.63
C GLY A 77 -12.60 38.69 15.75
N SER A 78 -11.83 39.23 14.79
CA SER A 78 -10.92 38.43 13.97
C SER A 78 -9.75 37.86 14.78
N GLY A 79 -9.20 38.63 15.72
CA GLY A 79 -8.19 38.14 16.66
C GLY A 79 -8.67 36.94 17.49
N VAL A 80 -9.92 36.99 17.98
CA VAL A 80 -10.55 35.88 18.71
C VAL A 80 -10.77 34.67 17.79
N ALA A 81 -11.21 34.88 16.55
CA ALA A 81 -11.41 33.80 15.59
C ALA A 81 -10.10 33.08 15.23
N ILE A 82 -9.01 33.83 15.03
CA ILE A 82 -7.68 33.26 14.78
C ILE A 82 -7.18 32.51 16.01
N PHE A 83 -7.34 33.08 17.21
CA PHE A 83 -6.95 32.42 18.45
C PHE A 83 -7.71 31.10 18.65
N ALA A 84 -9.03 31.11 18.44
CA ALA A 84 -9.85 29.91 18.50
C ALA A 84 -9.42 28.85 17.46
N ALA A 85 -9.11 29.27 16.24
CA ALA A 85 -8.60 28.37 15.20
C ALA A 85 -7.27 27.70 15.60
N ILE A 86 -6.35 28.44 16.22
CA ILE A 86 -5.08 27.91 16.74
C ILE A 86 -5.34 26.90 17.87
N CYS A 87 -6.21 27.24 18.82
CA CYS A 87 -6.57 26.33 19.92
C CYS A 87 -7.19 25.03 19.42
N ILE A 88 -8.11 25.11 18.46
CA ILE A 88 -8.75 23.94 17.84
C ILE A 88 -7.69 23.08 17.15
N THR A 89 -6.81 23.68 16.33
CA THR A 89 -5.74 22.95 15.63
C THR A 89 -4.80 22.25 16.62
N PHE A 90 -4.48 22.91 17.74
CA PHE A 90 -3.63 22.34 18.78
C PHE A 90 -4.28 21.13 19.44
N TRP A 91 -5.56 21.22 19.83
CA TRP A 91 -6.30 20.11 20.43
C TRP A 91 -6.58 18.97 19.45
N GLU A 92 -6.89 19.28 18.19
CA GLU A 92 -7.02 18.32 17.10
C GLU A 92 -5.74 17.48 17.00
N LYS A 93 -4.58 18.12 16.83
CA LYS A 93 -3.29 17.41 16.68
C LYS A 93 -2.93 16.58 17.90
N ILE A 94 -3.20 17.07 19.11
CA ILE A 94 -2.94 16.28 20.33
C ILE A 94 -3.85 15.05 20.37
N THR A 95 -5.13 15.21 20.05
CA THR A 95 -6.11 14.13 20.13
C THR A 95 -5.84 13.08 19.06
N LEU A 96 -5.61 13.48 17.81
CA LEU A 96 -5.27 12.57 16.71
C LEU A 96 -3.98 11.80 16.99
N ASN A 97 -2.91 12.47 17.44
CA ASN A 97 -1.67 11.78 17.79
C ASN A 97 -1.85 10.78 18.93
N ARG A 98 -2.74 11.04 19.89
CA ARG A 98 -3.06 10.07 20.95
C ARG A 98 -3.83 8.88 20.39
N CYS A 99 -4.81 9.10 19.53
CA CYS A 99 -5.57 8.04 18.89
C CYS A 99 -4.67 7.16 18.02
N TYR A 100 -3.78 7.74 17.21
CA TYR A 100 -2.83 6.99 16.40
C TYR A 100 -1.87 6.16 17.27
N LYS A 101 -1.37 6.71 18.39
CA LYS A 101 -0.57 5.94 19.35
C LYS A 101 -1.35 4.78 19.98
N LEU A 102 -2.62 4.98 20.32
CA LEU A 102 -3.47 3.90 20.85
C LEU A 102 -3.72 2.81 19.80
N VAL A 103 -3.87 3.18 18.52
CA VAL A 103 -3.98 2.21 17.42
C VAL A 103 -2.66 1.45 17.22
N GLU A 104 -1.52 2.13 17.34
CA GLU A 104 -0.21 1.48 17.29
C GLU A 104 0.00 0.52 18.48
N GLU A 105 -0.37 0.93 19.70
CA GLU A 105 -0.36 0.05 20.87
C GLU A 105 -1.32 -1.13 20.72
N LEU A 106 -2.49 -0.91 20.10
CA LEU A 106 -3.44 -1.98 19.76
C LEU A 106 -2.82 -2.96 18.75
N HIS A 107 -2.19 -2.46 17.68
CA HIS A 107 -1.49 -3.30 16.71
C HIS A 107 -0.40 -4.12 17.38
N ASN A 108 0.46 -3.49 18.17
CA ASN A 108 1.51 -4.17 18.90
C ASN A 108 0.96 -5.23 19.87
N THR A 109 -0.17 -4.94 20.53
CA THR A 109 -0.83 -5.90 21.42
C THR A 109 -1.39 -7.09 20.64
N ILE A 110 -2.10 -6.84 19.54
CA ILE A 110 -2.65 -7.87 18.65
C ILE A 110 -1.51 -8.71 18.06
N ASP A 111 -0.49 -8.07 17.50
CA ASP A 111 0.67 -8.75 16.92
C ASP A 111 1.45 -9.53 17.99
N SER A 112 1.51 -9.07 19.24
CA SER A 112 2.13 -9.82 20.35
C SER A 112 1.34 -11.07 20.77
N LEU A 113 0.04 -11.13 20.50
CA LEU A 113 -0.80 -12.31 20.75
C LEU A 113 -0.54 -13.44 19.74
N PHE A 114 0.09 -13.12 18.60
CA PHE A 114 0.42 -14.08 17.55
C PHE A 114 1.94 -14.24 17.43
N ALA A 115 2.43 -15.47 17.24
CA ALA A 115 3.86 -15.66 17.01
C ALA A 115 4.24 -15.07 15.62
N THR A 116 5.23 -14.17 15.60
CA THR A 116 5.73 -13.49 14.40
C THR A 116 6.31 -14.47 13.38
N GLY A 117 6.03 -14.21 12.09
CA GLY A 117 6.85 -14.69 10.98
C GLY A 117 6.72 -16.19 10.66
N ALA A 118 5.69 -16.56 9.90
CA ALA A 118 5.63 -17.88 9.26
C ALA A 118 6.73 -18.12 8.21
N GLY A 119 7.50 -17.09 7.80
CA GLY A 119 8.54 -17.20 6.76
C GLY A 119 9.95 -17.44 7.30
N GLU A 120 10.45 -16.58 8.19
CA GLU A 120 11.84 -16.61 8.63
C GLU A 120 12.17 -17.79 9.55
N GLU A 121 11.28 -18.16 10.47
CA GLU A 121 11.50 -19.35 11.31
C GLU A 121 11.28 -20.64 10.52
N TYR A 122 10.39 -20.65 9.51
CA TYR A 122 10.30 -21.79 8.58
C TYR A 122 11.56 -21.93 7.75
N LEU A 123 12.13 -20.83 7.26
CA LEU A 123 13.42 -20.82 6.56
C LEU A 123 14.54 -21.27 7.50
N ALA A 124 14.61 -20.75 8.72
CA ALA A 124 15.59 -21.16 9.71
C ALA A 124 15.45 -22.63 10.10
N ARG A 125 14.21 -23.13 10.25
CA ARG A 125 13.94 -24.53 10.57
C ARG A 125 14.19 -25.46 9.40
N LEU A 126 13.95 -25.02 8.17
CA LEU A 126 14.31 -25.75 6.95
C LEU A 126 15.83 -25.83 6.80
N VAL A 127 16.55 -24.74 7.08
CA VAL A 127 18.01 -24.70 7.09
C VAL A 127 18.58 -25.58 8.20
N LEU A 128 18.07 -25.49 9.43
CA LEU A 128 18.48 -26.35 10.55
C LEU A 128 18.15 -27.82 10.31
N ALA A 129 17.00 -28.12 9.70
CA ALA A 129 16.65 -29.48 9.31
C ALA A 129 17.59 -29.98 8.22
N SER A 130 17.93 -29.15 7.23
CA SER A 130 18.91 -29.47 6.17
C SER A 130 20.32 -29.66 6.72
N GLU A 131 20.74 -28.84 7.67
CA GLU A 131 22.04 -28.93 8.34
C GLU A 131 22.13 -30.22 9.18
N LYS A 132 21.08 -30.54 9.95
CA LYS A 132 20.96 -31.83 10.65
C LYS A 132 20.89 -33.02 9.71
N ASN A 133 20.25 -32.90 8.56
CA ASN A 133 20.19 -33.99 7.58
C ASN A 133 21.56 -34.22 6.93
N SER A 134 22.32 -33.16 6.69
CA SER A 134 23.70 -33.23 6.19
C SER A 134 24.62 -33.92 7.21
N THR A 135 24.52 -33.59 8.50
CA THR A 135 25.32 -34.26 9.54
C THR A 135 24.92 -35.72 9.73
N HIS A 136 23.63 -36.05 9.70
CA HIS A 136 23.18 -37.45 9.71
C HIS A 136 23.64 -38.23 8.48
N THR A 137 23.67 -37.61 7.30
CA THR A 137 24.17 -38.25 6.07
C THR A 137 25.68 -38.48 6.12
N ALA A 138 26.44 -37.53 6.68
CA ALA A 138 27.88 -37.70 6.91
C ALA A 138 28.15 -38.83 7.93
N ALA A 139 27.42 -38.86 9.05
CA ALA A 139 27.54 -39.91 10.05
C ALA A 139 27.16 -41.30 9.52
N LEU A 140 26.09 -41.39 8.71
CA LEU A 140 25.72 -42.64 8.02
C LEU A 140 26.79 -43.09 7.05
N LYS A 141 27.38 -42.16 6.28
CA LYS A 141 28.48 -42.44 5.37
C LYS A 141 29.69 -42.99 6.13
N ASP A 142 30.07 -42.37 7.23
CA ASP A 142 31.23 -42.79 8.02
C ASP A 142 30.99 -44.16 8.69
N ALA A 143 29.79 -44.39 9.25
CA ALA A 143 29.40 -45.68 9.81
C ALA A 143 29.39 -46.81 8.75
N LEU A 144 28.85 -46.54 7.55
CA LEU A 144 28.86 -47.50 6.45
C LEU A 144 30.28 -47.83 5.97
N ILE A 145 31.16 -46.83 5.92
CA ILE A 145 32.56 -47.04 5.50
C ILE A 145 33.31 -47.86 6.56
N GLU A 146 33.07 -47.61 7.85
CA GLU A 146 33.69 -48.35 8.95
C GLU A 146 33.20 -49.81 9.03
N ASP A 147 31.88 -50.04 8.90
CA ASP A 147 31.31 -51.39 8.87
C ASP A 147 31.78 -52.19 7.65
N LEU A 148 31.83 -51.56 6.47
CA LEU A 148 32.32 -52.22 5.25
C LEU A 148 33.81 -52.58 5.36
N LYS A 149 34.62 -51.70 5.95
CA LYS A 149 36.05 -51.94 6.19
C LYS A 149 36.26 -53.08 7.17
N THR A 150 35.45 -53.15 8.23
CA THR A 150 35.49 -54.22 9.22
C THR A 150 35.12 -55.55 8.59
N LEU A 151 34.02 -55.60 7.82
CA LEU A 151 33.57 -56.83 7.15
C LEU A 151 34.60 -57.33 6.12
N MET A 152 35.21 -56.44 5.33
CA MET A 152 36.29 -56.82 4.41
C MET A 152 37.52 -57.38 5.13
N ASN A 153 37.93 -56.79 6.25
CA ASN A 153 39.06 -57.29 7.03
C ASN A 153 38.73 -58.66 7.66
N ASP A 154 37.52 -58.84 8.20
CA ASP A 154 37.11 -60.09 8.85
C ASP A 154 37.03 -61.27 7.86
N VAL A 155 36.57 -61.00 6.62
CA VAL A 155 36.54 -61.99 5.54
C VAL A 155 37.96 -62.30 5.02
N ALA A 156 38.81 -61.28 4.87
CA ALA A 156 40.19 -61.47 4.46
C ALA A 156 40.99 -62.28 5.50
N ASP A 157 40.84 -61.96 6.79
CA ASP A 157 41.52 -62.66 7.89
C ASP A 157 41.05 -64.11 8.02
N LYS A 158 39.75 -64.39 7.91
CA LYS A 158 39.23 -65.78 7.91
C LYS A 158 39.75 -66.58 6.72
N HIS A 159 39.81 -65.98 5.53
CA HIS A 159 40.29 -66.66 4.33
C HIS A 159 41.82 -66.93 4.40
N ILE A 160 42.61 -65.95 4.84
CA ILE A 160 44.06 -66.10 5.02
C ILE A 160 44.35 -67.14 6.10
N SER A 161 43.61 -67.14 7.21
CA SER A 161 43.80 -68.10 8.31
C SER A 161 43.47 -69.54 7.90
N ALA A 162 42.39 -69.73 7.14
CA ALA A 162 42.04 -71.05 6.61
C ALA A 162 43.09 -71.57 5.60
N GLN A 163 43.59 -70.70 4.72
CA GLN A 163 44.63 -71.02 3.74
C GLN A 163 46.00 -71.31 4.39
N ALA A 164 46.37 -70.56 5.43
CA ALA A 164 47.61 -70.74 6.17
C ALA A 164 47.64 -72.09 6.91
N ASN A 165 46.54 -72.47 7.55
CA ASN A 165 46.44 -73.76 8.27
C ASN A 165 46.52 -74.97 7.31
N GLN A 166 45.91 -74.88 6.12
CA GLN A 166 46.02 -75.91 5.09
C GLN A 166 47.46 -76.05 4.57
N SER A 167 48.15 -74.93 4.37
CA SER A 167 49.53 -74.90 3.86
C SER A 167 50.54 -75.42 4.89
N ALA A 168 50.31 -75.14 6.18
CA ALA A 168 51.14 -75.64 7.28
C ALA A 168 51.06 -77.18 7.44
N ALA A 169 49.86 -77.75 7.29
CA ALA A 169 49.67 -79.20 7.34
C ALA A 169 50.40 -79.92 6.19
N LEU A 170 50.38 -79.34 4.99
CA LEU A 170 51.08 -79.87 3.82
C LEU A 170 52.61 -79.77 3.97
N ALA A 171 53.10 -78.64 4.50
CA ALA A 171 54.51 -78.40 4.74
C ALA A 171 55.09 -79.35 5.80
N GLY A 172 54.31 -79.70 6.85
CA GLY A 172 54.74 -80.65 7.88
C GLY A 172 54.98 -82.06 7.34
N GLN A 173 54.07 -82.58 6.53
CA GLN A 173 54.20 -83.91 5.94
C GLN A 173 55.38 -84.03 4.98
N ILE A 174 55.67 -82.97 4.21
CA ILE A 174 56.83 -82.93 3.31
C ILE A 174 58.12 -82.76 4.11
N SER A 175 58.12 -81.92 5.15
CA SER A 175 59.28 -81.69 5.99
C SER A 175 59.69 -82.94 6.78
N ASP A 176 58.74 -83.74 7.27
CA ASP A 176 59.04 -84.99 7.99
C ASP A 176 59.64 -86.06 7.07
N ALA A 177 59.17 -86.16 5.83
CA ALA A 177 59.71 -87.08 4.83
C ALA A 177 61.14 -86.69 4.40
N ILE A 178 61.38 -85.38 4.19
CA ILE A 178 62.71 -84.86 3.81
C ILE A 178 63.70 -84.94 4.97
N LYS A 179 63.26 -84.64 6.20
CA LYS A 179 64.11 -84.69 7.39
C LYS A 179 64.63 -86.10 7.65
N ASN A 180 63.76 -87.11 7.63
CA ASN A 180 64.17 -88.50 7.84
C ASN A 180 65.05 -89.04 6.69
N SER A 181 64.92 -88.50 5.48
CA SER A 181 65.70 -88.92 4.32
C SER A 181 67.09 -88.26 4.21
N LEU A 182 67.31 -87.08 4.80
CA LEU A 182 68.53 -86.29 4.61
C LEU A 182 69.34 -86.06 5.89
N GLU A 183 68.80 -86.38 7.07
CA GLU A 183 69.48 -86.16 8.37
C GLU A 183 70.79 -86.95 8.52
N GLU A 184 70.82 -88.19 8.04
CA GLU A 184 71.96 -89.08 8.19
C GLU A 184 73.14 -88.75 7.24
N PRO A 185 72.92 -88.47 5.94
CA PRO A 185 73.98 -88.00 5.02
C PRO A 185 74.67 -86.71 5.45
N PHE A 186 73.95 -85.76 6.06
CA PHE A 186 74.54 -84.50 6.54
C PHE A 186 75.41 -84.69 7.80
N LYS A 187 75.08 -85.66 8.66
CA LYS A 187 75.89 -86.02 9.83
C LYS A 187 77.23 -86.63 9.44
N GLU A 188 77.25 -87.48 8.41
CA GLU A 188 78.49 -88.01 7.83
C GLU A 188 79.36 -86.91 7.21
N LEU A 189 78.76 -85.98 6.45
CA LEU A 189 79.45 -84.85 5.83
C LEU A 189 80.17 -83.95 6.87
N GLY A 190 79.53 -83.67 8.01
CA GLY A 190 80.12 -82.91 9.12
C GLY A 190 81.24 -83.62 9.88
N GLY A 191 81.30 -84.96 9.81
CA GLY A 191 82.40 -85.76 10.35
C GLY A 191 83.66 -85.70 9.48
N ILE A 192 83.49 -85.75 8.16
CA ILE A 192 84.60 -85.79 7.19
C ILE A 192 85.32 -84.43 7.09
N VAL A 193 84.59 -83.31 7.16
CA VAL A 193 85.18 -81.96 7.12
C VAL A 193 86.08 -81.68 8.34
N ARG A 194 85.81 -82.29 9.51
CA ARG A 194 86.71 -82.21 10.67
C ARG A 194 88.02 -82.98 10.49
N THR A 195 88.00 -84.07 9.73
CA THR A 195 89.19 -84.91 9.48
C THR A 195 90.06 -84.34 8.35
N ALA A 196 89.47 -83.68 7.35
CA ALA A 196 90.20 -83.03 6.25
C ALA A 196 91.02 -81.80 6.69
N SER A 197 90.68 -81.17 7.82
CA SER A 197 91.40 -80.01 8.35
C SER A 197 92.73 -80.34 9.06
N GLY A 198 93.09 -81.62 9.17
CA GLY A 198 94.18 -82.08 10.05
C GLY A 198 95.52 -82.43 9.38
N ASN A 199 95.59 -82.81 8.10
CA ASN A 199 96.87 -83.15 7.45
C ASN A 199 96.85 -83.14 5.90
N GLN A 200 97.82 -82.41 5.34
CA GLN A 200 98.46 -82.47 4.00
C GLN A 200 97.66 -82.14 2.72
N GLY A 201 97.98 -80.95 2.19
CA GLY A 201 97.37 -80.26 1.04
C GLY A 201 97.99 -80.53 -0.34
N GLU A 202 98.28 -81.78 -0.68
CA GLU A 202 98.42 -82.17 -2.10
C GLU A 202 97.29 -83.11 -2.54
N GLN A 203 96.40 -83.46 -1.60
CA GLN A 203 95.35 -84.47 -1.72
C GLN A 203 93.92 -83.88 -1.78
N VAL A 204 93.77 -82.55 -1.76
CA VAL A 204 92.45 -81.89 -1.61
C VAL A 204 91.67 -81.80 -2.92
N SER A 205 92.34 -81.64 -4.07
CA SER A 205 91.64 -81.68 -5.38
C SER A 205 91.05 -83.06 -5.67
N GLY A 206 91.77 -84.12 -5.27
CA GLY A 206 91.29 -85.51 -5.32
C GLY A 206 90.27 -85.85 -4.24
N LEU A 207 90.25 -85.13 -3.11
CA LEU A 207 89.26 -85.33 -2.04
C LEU A 207 87.86 -84.82 -2.42
N LEU A 208 87.78 -83.74 -3.21
CA LEU A 208 86.53 -83.20 -3.72
C LEU A 208 85.97 -84.01 -4.90
N GLU A 209 86.84 -84.49 -5.80
CA GLU A 209 86.45 -85.43 -6.85
C GLU A 209 85.99 -86.77 -6.24
N ASN A 210 86.66 -87.23 -5.18
CA ASN A 210 86.22 -88.38 -4.37
C ASN A 210 84.94 -88.12 -3.58
N LEU A 211 84.62 -86.89 -3.18
CA LEU A 211 83.37 -86.54 -2.50
C LEU A 211 82.19 -86.42 -3.47
N LEU A 212 82.39 -85.87 -4.66
CA LEU A 212 81.36 -85.81 -5.69
C LEU A 212 81.10 -87.22 -6.26
N THR A 213 82.16 -88.03 -6.37
CA THR A 213 82.06 -89.46 -6.67
C THR A 213 81.45 -90.25 -5.53
N ALA A 214 81.75 -89.96 -4.25
CA ALA A 214 81.12 -90.61 -3.10
C ALA A 214 79.67 -90.14 -2.88
N PHE A 215 79.32 -88.94 -3.29
CA PHE A 215 77.95 -88.42 -3.24
C PHE A 215 77.11 -88.93 -4.41
N MET A 216 77.66 -89.00 -5.63
CA MET A 216 77.02 -89.70 -6.74
C MET A 216 76.97 -91.20 -6.51
N ALA A 217 78.01 -91.80 -5.93
CA ALA A 217 78.00 -93.21 -5.51
C ALA A 217 77.07 -93.43 -4.32
N LYS A 218 76.86 -92.47 -3.41
CA LYS A 218 75.84 -92.60 -2.35
C LYS A 218 74.44 -92.29 -2.88
N ILE A 219 74.27 -91.51 -3.95
CA ILE A 219 73.00 -91.39 -4.67
C ILE A 219 72.72 -92.66 -5.48
N ASP A 220 73.70 -93.25 -6.14
CA ASP A 220 73.60 -94.51 -6.88
C ASP A 220 73.54 -95.73 -5.95
N ASP A 221 74.11 -95.66 -4.74
CA ASP A 221 73.94 -96.65 -3.66
C ASP A 221 72.63 -96.40 -2.90
N THR A 222 72.19 -95.17 -2.64
CA THR A 222 70.87 -94.97 -1.97
C THR A 222 69.72 -95.28 -2.93
N PHE A 223 69.79 -94.87 -4.20
CA PHE A 223 68.79 -95.23 -5.21
C PHE A 223 68.97 -96.65 -5.73
N GLY A 224 70.20 -97.15 -5.87
CA GLY A 224 70.49 -98.53 -6.29
C GLY A 224 70.33 -99.56 -5.18
N GLN A 225 70.49 -99.23 -3.90
CA GLN A 225 70.22 -100.07 -2.72
C GLN A 225 68.77 -99.88 -2.22
N GLN A 226 68.10 -98.76 -2.49
CA GLN A 226 66.62 -98.71 -2.42
C GLN A 226 65.97 -99.46 -3.59
N LEU A 227 66.51 -99.41 -4.82
CA LEU A 227 66.03 -100.22 -5.94
C LEU A 227 66.40 -101.69 -5.80
N ALA A 228 67.58 -102.02 -5.28
CA ALA A 228 67.95 -103.39 -4.91
C ALA A 228 67.27 -103.83 -3.62
N GLY A 229 66.85 -102.92 -2.74
CA GLY A 229 65.97 -103.18 -1.60
C GLY A 229 64.53 -103.45 -2.04
N ILE A 230 64.04 -102.75 -3.06
CA ILE A 230 62.76 -103.03 -3.73
C ILE A 230 62.86 -104.34 -4.53
N ASN A 231 63.96 -104.59 -5.24
CA ASN A 231 64.16 -105.81 -6.02
C ASN A 231 64.45 -107.02 -5.12
N ALA A 232 65.19 -106.86 -4.01
CA ALA A 232 65.33 -107.86 -2.97
C ALA A 232 64.05 -108.01 -2.13
N ALA A 233 63.20 -107.00 -1.99
CA ALA A 233 61.86 -107.17 -1.43
C ALA A 233 60.96 -107.96 -2.40
N ILE A 234 61.10 -107.78 -3.71
CA ILE A 234 60.39 -108.54 -4.75
C ILE A 234 60.94 -109.97 -4.86
N GLN A 235 62.24 -110.18 -4.77
CA GLN A 235 62.88 -111.50 -4.83
C GLN A 235 62.73 -112.26 -3.51
N LYS A 236 62.84 -111.60 -2.35
CA LYS A 236 62.47 -112.16 -1.03
C LYS A 236 60.97 -112.40 -0.94
N SER A 237 60.14 -111.66 -1.67
CA SER A 237 58.71 -111.99 -1.87
C SER A 237 58.54 -113.24 -2.73
N SER A 238 59.37 -113.45 -3.77
CA SER A 238 59.37 -114.66 -4.61
C SER A 238 59.91 -115.92 -3.91
N ASP A 239 60.98 -115.80 -3.13
CA ASP A 239 61.52 -116.88 -2.29
C ASP A 239 60.62 -117.14 -1.08
N SER A 240 59.98 -116.08 -0.53
CA SER A 240 58.85 -116.25 0.39
C SER A 240 57.67 -116.89 -0.30
N MET A 241 57.42 -116.70 -1.60
CA MET A 241 56.34 -117.40 -2.33
C MET A 241 56.62 -118.88 -2.52
N THR A 242 57.90 -119.27 -2.64
CA THR A 242 58.33 -120.67 -2.80
C THR A 242 58.38 -121.38 -1.43
N LEU A 243 58.86 -120.70 -0.38
CA LEU A 243 58.69 -121.10 1.02
C LEU A 243 57.20 -121.09 1.43
N VAL A 244 56.38 -120.18 0.90
CA VAL A 244 54.92 -120.19 1.08
C VAL A 244 54.31 -121.38 0.38
N GLN A 245 54.85 -121.92 -0.72
CA GLN A 245 54.32 -123.11 -1.40
C GLN A 245 54.64 -124.40 -0.63
N GLU A 246 55.86 -124.50 -0.09
CA GLU A 246 56.30 -125.63 0.74
C GLU A 246 55.70 -125.57 2.16
N ALA A 247 55.61 -124.36 2.73
CA ALA A 247 54.82 -124.07 3.91
C ALA A 247 53.33 -124.24 3.62
N MET A 248 52.78 -123.95 2.43
CA MET A 248 51.36 -124.24 2.11
C MET A 248 51.13 -125.74 2.09
N SER A 249 52.04 -126.55 1.56
CA SER A 249 51.86 -128.01 1.55
C SER A 249 51.89 -128.59 2.97
N ARG A 250 52.80 -128.11 3.82
CA ARG A 250 52.90 -128.51 5.24
C ARG A 250 51.79 -127.94 6.11
N LEU A 251 51.44 -126.67 5.89
CA LEU A 251 50.29 -125.97 6.46
C LEU A 251 48.98 -126.57 5.94
N ILE A 252 48.89 -127.14 4.73
CA ILE A 252 47.71 -127.88 4.26
C ILE A 252 47.63 -129.26 4.95
N GLY A 253 48.76 -129.91 5.25
CA GLY A 253 48.77 -131.12 6.09
C GLY A 253 48.40 -130.86 7.55
N ASP A 254 48.95 -129.79 8.13
CA ASP A 254 48.68 -129.37 9.49
C ASP A 254 47.31 -128.66 9.62
N ILE A 255 46.82 -127.95 8.59
CA ILE A 255 45.43 -127.45 8.46
C ILE A 255 44.47 -128.58 8.09
N ALA A 256 44.88 -129.66 7.43
CA ALA A 256 43.98 -130.80 7.23
C ALA A 256 43.73 -131.52 8.56
N ASN A 257 44.76 -131.71 9.40
CA ASN A 257 44.60 -132.38 10.70
C ASN A 257 44.09 -131.45 11.81
N ALA A 258 44.64 -130.25 11.93
CA ALA A 258 44.15 -129.23 12.85
C ALA A 258 42.83 -128.64 12.36
N GLY A 259 42.58 -128.55 11.05
CA GLY A 259 41.29 -128.14 10.50
C GLY A 259 40.26 -129.26 10.46
N GLN A 260 40.57 -130.56 10.50
CA GLN A 260 39.55 -131.59 10.77
C GLN A 260 39.10 -131.53 12.24
N SER A 261 40.04 -131.29 13.17
CA SER A 261 39.75 -131.20 14.61
C SER A 261 39.12 -129.86 14.98
N ALA A 262 39.68 -128.75 14.49
CA ALA A 262 39.13 -127.42 14.64
C ALA A 262 37.88 -127.22 13.79
N ALA A 263 37.70 -127.80 12.59
CA ALA A 263 36.40 -127.72 11.90
C ALA A 263 35.34 -128.61 12.55
N SER A 264 35.67 -129.69 13.26
CA SER A 264 34.67 -130.41 14.07
C SER A 264 34.22 -129.58 15.28
N GLU A 265 35.17 -129.01 16.00
CA GLU A 265 34.91 -128.20 17.20
C GLU A 265 34.33 -126.82 16.87
N MET A 266 34.85 -126.19 15.80
CA MET A 266 34.31 -124.98 15.21
C MET A 266 32.99 -125.26 14.50
N SER A 267 32.77 -126.36 13.77
CA SER A 267 31.43 -126.65 13.23
C SER A 267 30.41 -126.82 14.35
N SER A 268 30.77 -127.42 15.49
CA SER A 268 29.90 -127.47 16.66
C SER A 268 29.66 -126.08 17.28
N LYS A 269 30.70 -125.25 17.43
CA LYS A 269 30.58 -123.88 18.00
C LYS A 269 30.00 -122.85 17.04
N LEU A 270 30.14 -123.06 15.74
CA LEU A 270 29.68 -122.24 14.63
C LEU A 270 28.28 -122.70 14.22
N GLU A 271 27.86 -123.94 14.44
CA GLU A 271 26.45 -124.37 14.43
C GLU A 271 25.70 -123.80 15.65
N GLU A 272 26.32 -123.82 16.84
CA GLU A 272 25.75 -123.16 18.03
C GLU A 272 25.71 -121.63 17.86
N SER A 273 26.75 -121.01 17.29
CA SER A 273 26.82 -119.57 17.04
C SER A 273 26.03 -119.14 15.81
N MET A 274 25.89 -119.95 14.76
CA MET A 274 24.97 -119.68 13.64
C MET A 274 23.54 -119.89 14.07
N SER A 275 23.23 -120.82 14.97
CA SER A 275 21.89 -120.94 15.56
C SER A 275 21.57 -119.70 16.41
N LYS A 276 22.49 -119.28 17.28
CA LYS A 276 22.36 -118.04 18.07
C LYS A 276 22.39 -116.77 17.21
N ALA A 277 23.20 -116.72 16.16
CA ALA A 277 23.28 -115.59 15.23
C ALA A 277 22.13 -115.59 14.23
N ALA A 278 21.58 -116.73 13.81
CA ALA A 278 20.36 -116.79 13.02
C ALA A 278 19.16 -116.34 13.86
N LEU A 279 19.06 -116.77 15.13
CA LEU A 279 18.07 -116.25 16.08
C LEU A 279 18.28 -114.75 16.37
N ALA A 280 19.52 -114.30 16.51
CA ALA A 280 19.82 -112.88 16.72
C ALA A 280 19.59 -112.04 15.45
N GLN A 281 19.88 -112.57 14.26
CA GLN A 281 19.68 -111.93 12.96
C GLN A 281 18.19 -111.94 12.58
N GLU A 282 17.44 -112.99 12.91
CA GLU A 282 15.98 -113.05 12.78
C GLU A 282 15.34 -112.03 13.70
N LYS A 283 15.72 -112.00 14.98
CA LYS A 283 15.25 -110.99 15.93
C LYS A 283 15.69 -109.57 15.57
N MET A 284 16.90 -109.38 15.04
CA MET A 284 17.41 -108.09 14.60
C MET A 284 16.79 -107.64 13.28
N ASN A 285 16.49 -108.56 12.36
CA ASN A 285 15.72 -108.26 11.15
C ASN A 285 14.26 -107.96 11.48
N GLU A 286 13.67 -108.66 12.46
CA GLU A 286 12.32 -108.39 12.95
C GLU A 286 12.27 -107.01 13.62
N GLN A 287 13.23 -106.70 14.50
CA GLN A 287 13.38 -105.37 15.10
C GLN A 287 13.75 -104.28 14.11
N MET A 288 14.58 -104.54 13.09
CA MET A 288 14.83 -103.57 12.01
C MET A 288 13.59 -103.38 11.14
N ARG A 289 12.79 -104.41 10.91
CA ARG A 289 11.55 -104.30 10.15
C ARG A 289 10.50 -103.53 10.95
N GLU A 290 10.45 -103.76 12.25
CA GLU A 290 9.62 -103.01 13.20
C GLU A 290 10.09 -101.55 13.29
N PHE A 291 11.39 -101.29 13.45
CA PHE A 291 11.97 -99.95 13.44
C PHE A 291 11.80 -99.22 12.11
N VAL A 292 11.97 -99.89 10.97
CA VAL A 292 11.73 -99.30 9.64
C VAL A 292 10.23 -99.05 9.44
N ASN A 293 9.35 -99.89 9.97
CA ASN A 293 7.91 -99.63 9.97
C ASN A 293 7.55 -98.47 10.90
N GLU A 294 8.10 -98.38 12.10
CA GLU A 294 7.91 -97.26 13.03
C GLU A 294 8.48 -95.95 12.46
N LEU A 295 9.66 -96.00 11.81
CA LEU A 295 10.26 -94.84 11.16
C LEU A 295 9.46 -94.44 9.92
N ARG A 296 8.91 -95.40 9.17
CA ARG A 296 8.00 -95.14 8.05
C ARG A 296 6.68 -94.54 8.54
N ASP A 297 6.11 -95.05 9.63
CA ASP A 297 4.89 -94.53 10.24
C ASP A 297 5.12 -93.16 10.87
N LEU A 298 6.28 -92.92 11.49
CA LEU A 298 6.69 -91.62 12.01
C LEU A 298 6.89 -90.62 10.87
N ILE A 299 7.55 -91.01 9.76
CA ILE A 299 7.71 -90.13 8.59
C ILE A 299 6.36 -89.85 7.94
N ILE A 300 5.48 -90.85 7.79
CA ILE A 300 4.13 -90.66 7.23
C ILE A 300 3.30 -89.78 8.16
N SER A 301 3.39 -89.96 9.48
CA SER A 301 2.74 -89.14 10.49
C SER A 301 3.25 -87.71 10.44
N GLN A 302 4.58 -87.50 10.47
CA GLN A 302 5.20 -86.18 10.44
C GLN A 302 4.93 -85.46 9.11
N GLN A 303 4.89 -86.19 7.99
CA GLN A 303 4.59 -85.65 6.67
C GLN A 303 3.10 -85.30 6.54
N ASN A 304 2.20 -86.11 7.12
CA ASN A 304 0.76 -85.80 7.17
C ASN A 304 0.46 -84.63 8.12
N GLU A 305 1.09 -84.57 9.28
CA GLU A 305 0.96 -83.49 10.25
C GLU A 305 1.53 -82.19 9.68
N SER A 306 2.70 -82.24 9.03
CA SER A 306 3.30 -81.10 8.34
C SER A 306 2.46 -80.65 7.14
N LYS A 307 1.87 -81.58 6.37
CA LYS A 307 0.95 -81.26 5.28
C LYS A 307 -0.35 -80.65 5.78
N SER A 308 -0.89 -81.16 6.89
CA SER A 308 -2.08 -80.60 7.55
C SER A 308 -1.80 -79.19 8.07
N ALA A 309 -0.64 -78.98 8.72
CA ALA A 309 -0.23 -77.67 9.20
C ALA A 309 0.02 -76.68 8.06
N LEU A 310 0.61 -77.14 6.94
CA LEU A 310 0.78 -76.34 5.73
C LEU A 310 -0.57 -75.98 5.08
N ASP A 311 -1.49 -76.94 4.97
CA ASP A 311 -2.83 -76.70 4.43
C ASP A 311 -3.63 -75.75 5.33
N GLU A 312 -3.52 -75.87 6.65
CA GLU A 312 -4.18 -74.99 7.60
C GLU A 312 -3.62 -73.56 7.56
N ALA A 313 -2.29 -73.41 7.52
CA ALA A 313 -1.64 -72.11 7.36
C ALA A 313 -1.99 -71.46 6.02
N MET A 314 -2.00 -72.23 4.93
CA MET A 314 -2.36 -71.74 3.60
C MET A 314 -3.84 -71.35 3.53
N LYS A 315 -4.73 -72.08 4.20
CA LYS A 315 -6.16 -71.77 4.32
C LYS A 315 -6.39 -70.50 5.14
N LEU A 316 -5.65 -70.29 6.22
CA LEU A 316 -5.66 -69.05 7.02
C LEU A 316 -5.23 -67.85 6.17
N VAL A 317 -4.11 -67.96 5.45
CA VAL A 317 -3.61 -66.89 4.57
C VAL A 317 -4.60 -66.59 3.44
N LEU A 318 -5.17 -67.62 2.79
CA LEU A 318 -6.17 -67.44 1.74
C LEU A 318 -7.44 -66.78 2.28
N THR A 319 -7.89 -67.15 3.49
CA THR A 319 -9.08 -66.55 4.11
C THR A 319 -8.81 -65.09 4.47
N GLN A 320 -7.66 -64.77 5.05
CA GLN A 320 -7.28 -63.38 5.37
C GLN A 320 -7.08 -62.53 4.11
N LEU A 321 -6.52 -63.09 3.05
CA LEU A 321 -6.38 -62.39 1.77
C LEU A 321 -7.75 -62.13 1.13
N GLN A 322 -8.67 -63.10 1.20
CA GLN A 322 -10.06 -62.97 0.73
C GLN A 322 -10.81 -61.88 1.51
N GLU A 323 -10.67 -61.84 2.84
CA GLU A 323 -11.26 -60.81 3.70
C GLU A 323 -10.69 -59.41 3.40
N ALA A 324 -9.37 -59.30 3.23
CA ALA A 324 -8.73 -58.03 2.88
C ALA A 324 -9.18 -57.51 1.51
N ILE A 325 -9.26 -58.39 0.49
CA ILE A 325 -9.77 -58.03 -0.84
C ILE A 325 -11.24 -57.63 -0.78
N SER A 326 -12.06 -58.34 -0.01
CA SER A 326 -13.47 -58.00 0.21
C SER A 326 -13.63 -56.64 0.91
N SER A 327 -12.82 -56.36 1.92
CA SER A 327 -12.82 -55.07 2.64
C SER A 327 -12.43 -53.93 1.71
N ILE A 328 -11.35 -54.09 0.93
CA ILE A 328 -10.89 -53.08 -0.04
C ILE A 328 -11.95 -52.85 -1.13
N ALA A 329 -12.60 -53.91 -1.63
CA ALA A 329 -13.65 -53.79 -2.64
C ALA A 329 -14.89 -53.04 -2.09
N SER A 330 -15.28 -53.33 -0.85
CA SER A 330 -16.37 -52.65 -0.15
C SER A 330 -16.06 -51.17 0.10
N GLU A 331 -14.85 -50.87 0.58
CA GLU A 331 -14.39 -49.51 0.85
C GLU A 331 -14.27 -48.68 -0.43
N ARG A 332 -13.78 -49.28 -1.52
CA ARG A 332 -13.81 -48.66 -2.86
C ARG A 332 -15.22 -48.37 -3.33
N SER A 333 -16.17 -49.28 -3.12
CA SER A 333 -17.56 -49.07 -3.52
C SER A 333 -18.18 -47.88 -2.76
N ASN A 334 -17.92 -47.79 -1.46
CA ASN A 334 -18.38 -46.66 -0.64
C ASN A 334 -17.71 -45.34 -1.06
N GLN A 335 -16.40 -45.34 -1.34
CA GLN A 335 -15.70 -44.17 -1.87
C GLN A 335 -16.29 -43.70 -3.20
N ILE A 336 -16.56 -44.60 -4.14
CA ILE A 336 -17.12 -44.24 -5.45
C ILE A 336 -18.53 -43.63 -5.30
N ALA A 337 -19.34 -44.14 -4.36
CA ALA A 337 -20.64 -43.57 -4.05
C ALA A 337 -20.51 -42.15 -3.45
N GLN A 338 -19.61 -41.98 -2.49
CA GLN A 338 -19.34 -40.68 -1.86
C GLN A 338 -18.78 -39.65 -2.85
N ASP A 339 -17.87 -40.06 -3.74
CA ASP A 339 -17.31 -39.19 -4.77
C ASP A 339 -18.35 -38.79 -5.81
N ARG A 340 -19.26 -39.70 -6.19
CA ARG A 340 -20.40 -39.35 -7.05
C ARG A 340 -21.30 -38.33 -6.39
N GLU A 341 -21.64 -38.52 -5.11
CA GLU A 341 -22.48 -37.59 -4.37
C GLU A 341 -21.81 -36.22 -4.23
N ARG A 342 -20.53 -36.19 -3.84
CA ARG A 342 -19.75 -34.96 -3.74
C ARG A 342 -19.64 -34.22 -5.08
N THR A 343 -19.42 -34.95 -6.17
CA THR A 343 -19.36 -34.38 -7.52
C THR A 343 -20.72 -33.83 -7.96
N ASN A 344 -21.82 -34.49 -7.58
CA ASN A 344 -23.16 -34.03 -7.88
C ASN A 344 -23.50 -32.74 -7.10
N THR A 345 -23.20 -32.70 -5.80
CA THR A 345 -23.37 -31.51 -4.95
C THR A 345 -22.55 -30.35 -5.49
N LEU A 346 -21.28 -30.57 -5.82
CA LEU A 346 -20.41 -29.55 -6.42
C LEU A 346 -20.99 -29.03 -7.74
N SER A 347 -21.54 -29.91 -8.60
CA SER A 347 -22.17 -29.51 -9.86
C SER A 347 -23.42 -28.66 -9.64
N VAL A 348 -24.25 -29.02 -8.66
CA VAL A 348 -25.47 -28.27 -8.31
C VAL A 348 -25.11 -26.90 -7.73
N GLU A 349 -24.19 -26.82 -6.78
CA GLU A 349 -23.73 -25.55 -6.21
C GLU A 349 -23.07 -24.65 -7.26
N THR A 350 -22.25 -25.22 -8.15
CA THR A 350 -21.61 -24.47 -9.23
C THR A 350 -22.65 -23.93 -10.22
N LYS A 351 -23.69 -24.71 -10.56
CA LYS A 351 -24.81 -24.23 -11.40
C LYS A 351 -25.63 -23.15 -10.70
N ALA A 352 -25.85 -23.27 -9.39
CA ALA A 352 -26.55 -22.26 -8.60
C ALA A 352 -25.75 -20.94 -8.55
N LEU A 353 -24.43 -21.02 -8.35
CA LEU A 353 -23.52 -19.88 -8.43
C LEU A 353 -23.56 -19.21 -9.80
N TYR A 354 -23.47 -20.00 -10.88
CA TYR A 354 -23.53 -19.47 -12.25
C TYR A 354 -24.88 -18.80 -12.55
N GLY A 355 -25.99 -19.41 -12.11
CA GLY A 355 -27.33 -18.84 -12.23
C GLY A 355 -27.48 -17.53 -11.45
N GLY A 356 -27.04 -17.50 -10.19
CA GLY A 356 -27.07 -16.29 -9.35
C GLY A 356 -26.19 -15.17 -9.89
N LEU A 357 -25.00 -15.50 -10.43
CA LEU A 357 -24.12 -14.51 -11.06
C LEU A 357 -24.76 -13.93 -12.33
N SER A 358 -25.39 -14.78 -13.16
CA SER A 358 -26.10 -14.33 -14.36
C SER A 358 -27.30 -13.44 -14.03
N GLU A 359 -28.07 -13.78 -12.99
CA GLU A 359 -29.19 -12.96 -12.53
C GLU A 359 -28.71 -11.61 -11.99
N ASN A 360 -27.64 -11.59 -11.20
CA ASN A 360 -27.03 -10.36 -10.68
C ASN A 360 -26.46 -9.49 -11.80
N ILE A 361 -25.82 -10.07 -12.83
CA ILE A 361 -25.35 -9.34 -14.01
C ILE A 361 -26.53 -8.73 -14.78
N ASN A 362 -27.63 -9.46 -14.94
CA ASN A 362 -28.83 -8.92 -15.61
C ASN A 362 -29.45 -7.76 -14.81
N LYS A 363 -29.55 -7.88 -13.48
CA LYS A 363 -29.99 -6.77 -12.62
C LYS A 363 -29.06 -5.57 -12.72
N LEU A 364 -27.74 -5.79 -12.71
CA LEU A 364 -26.77 -4.71 -12.86
C LEU A 364 -26.89 -3.99 -14.21
N ILE A 365 -27.14 -4.73 -15.30
CA ILE A 365 -27.38 -4.14 -16.63
C ILE A 365 -28.67 -3.30 -16.64
N GLU A 366 -29.71 -3.76 -15.96
CA GLU A 366 -30.98 -3.03 -15.84
C GLU A 366 -30.83 -1.76 -15.01
N ASP A 367 -30.15 -1.85 -13.86
CA ASP A 367 -29.83 -0.70 -13.02
C ASP A 367 -28.97 0.32 -13.76
N ILE A 368 -27.97 -0.13 -14.53
CA ILE A 368 -27.14 0.74 -15.37
C ILE A 368 -28.02 1.46 -16.41
N LYS A 369 -28.95 0.78 -17.09
CA LYS A 369 -29.88 1.42 -18.03
C LYS A 369 -30.73 2.50 -17.36
N VAL A 370 -31.26 2.21 -16.17
CA VAL A 370 -32.07 3.18 -15.40
C VAL A 370 -31.24 4.39 -15.00
N VAL A 371 -30.00 4.17 -14.54
CA VAL A 371 -29.08 5.25 -14.18
C VAL A 371 -28.69 6.08 -15.40
N THR A 372 -28.39 5.46 -16.55
CA THR A 372 -28.09 6.18 -17.79
C THR A 372 -29.26 7.05 -18.22
N PHE A 373 -30.49 6.53 -18.18
CA PHE A 373 -31.69 7.30 -18.53
C PHE A 373 -31.90 8.50 -17.59
N LYS A 374 -31.80 8.29 -16.27
CA LYS A 374 -31.90 9.39 -15.29
C LYS A 374 -30.78 10.42 -15.44
N THR A 375 -29.59 9.98 -15.85
CA THR A 375 -28.46 10.89 -16.08
C THR A 375 -28.70 11.73 -17.33
N GLU A 376 -29.21 11.14 -18.41
CA GLU A 376 -29.61 11.87 -19.62
C GLU A 376 -30.74 12.89 -19.33
N GLU A 377 -31.73 12.50 -18.53
CA GLU A 377 -32.79 13.38 -18.06
C GLU A 377 -32.24 14.55 -17.24
N ASN A 378 -31.36 14.27 -16.26
CA ASN A 378 -30.70 15.30 -15.46
C ASN A 378 -29.84 16.24 -16.31
N ILE A 379 -29.10 15.72 -17.29
CA ILE A 379 -28.31 16.54 -18.21
C ILE A 379 -29.22 17.46 -19.02
N ASN A 380 -30.36 16.97 -19.52
CA ASN A 380 -31.34 17.80 -20.22
C ASN A 380 -31.97 18.87 -19.31
N LEU A 381 -32.30 18.53 -18.06
CA LEU A 381 -32.81 19.51 -17.08
C LEU A 381 -31.76 20.56 -16.74
N LEU A 382 -30.50 20.16 -16.54
CA LEU A 382 -29.39 21.08 -16.31
C LEU A 382 -29.13 21.97 -17.52
N GLN A 383 -29.19 21.43 -18.74
CA GLN A 383 -29.04 22.20 -19.97
C GLN A 383 -30.18 23.23 -20.10
N LYS A 384 -31.42 22.82 -19.86
CA LYS A 384 -32.59 23.70 -19.91
C LYS A 384 -32.51 24.81 -18.85
N SER A 385 -32.20 24.44 -17.62
CA SER A 385 -32.04 25.38 -16.50
C SER A 385 -30.89 26.36 -16.76
N SER A 386 -29.73 25.86 -17.20
CA SER A 386 -28.58 26.69 -17.55
C SER A 386 -28.88 27.63 -18.71
N SER A 387 -29.55 27.14 -19.76
CA SER A 387 -29.95 27.97 -20.90
C SER A 387 -30.93 29.07 -20.48
N SER A 388 -31.90 28.74 -19.63
CA SER A 388 -32.86 29.71 -19.08
C SER A 388 -32.19 30.74 -18.18
N ALA A 389 -31.25 30.32 -17.32
CA ALA A 389 -30.46 31.21 -16.47
C ALA A 389 -29.56 32.14 -17.29
N ILE A 390 -28.89 31.63 -18.34
CA ILE A 390 -28.07 32.43 -19.25
C ILE A 390 -28.94 33.43 -20.00
N SER A 391 -30.12 33.04 -20.49
CA SER A 391 -31.06 33.95 -21.14
C SER A 391 -31.54 35.04 -20.17
N GLY A 392 -31.95 34.66 -18.96
CA GLY A 392 -32.38 35.62 -17.93
C GLY A 392 -31.27 36.57 -17.50
N MET A 393 -30.02 36.10 -17.46
CA MET A 393 -28.85 36.94 -17.17
C MET A 393 -28.53 37.90 -18.31
N ASN A 394 -28.67 37.46 -19.56
CA ASN A 394 -28.49 38.33 -20.74
C ASN A 394 -29.57 39.42 -20.79
N ASP A 395 -30.83 39.06 -20.53
CA ASP A 395 -31.94 40.00 -20.42
C ASP A 395 -31.71 40.98 -19.25
N GLY A 396 -31.25 40.49 -18.10
CA GLY A 396 -30.89 41.32 -16.96
C GLY A 396 -29.75 42.30 -17.26
N ALA A 397 -28.72 41.85 -17.99
CA ALA A 397 -27.62 42.70 -18.43
C ALA A 397 -28.08 43.81 -19.40
N LEU A 398 -28.99 43.49 -20.32
CA LEU A 398 -29.63 44.48 -21.21
C LEU A 398 -30.41 45.53 -20.42
N VAL A 399 -31.21 45.11 -19.44
CA VAL A 399 -31.97 46.03 -18.58
C VAL A 399 -31.03 46.90 -17.73
N MET A 400 -29.96 46.32 -17.17
CA MET A 400 -28.95 47.09 -16.43
C MET A 400 -28.24 48.13 -17.31
N LYS A 401 -27.95 47.78 -18.57
CA LYS A 401 -27.37 48.73 -19.53
C LYS A 401 -28.33 49.88 -19.80
N GLU A 402 -29.61 49.59 -20.07
CA GLU A 402 -30.63 50.62 -20.32
C GLU A 402 -30.83 51.52 -19.09
N ALA A 403 -30.83 50.93 -17.88
CA ALA A 403 -30.90 51.68 -16.64
C ALA A 403 -29.67 52.60 -16.48
N ALA A 404 -28.45 52.11 -16.71
CA ALA A 404 -27.23 52.91 -16.66
C ALA A 404 -27.23 54.08 -17.65
N GLU A 405 -27.78 53.88 -18.86
CA GLU A 405 -27.99 54.94 -19.84
C GLU A 405 -28.98 56.00 -19.33
N LYS A 406 -30.12 55.58 -18.75
CA LYS A 406 -31.10 56.50 -18.13
C LYS A 406 -30.51 57.28 -16.96
N PHE A 407 -29.73 56.63 -16.09
CA PHE A 407 -28.99 57.29 -15.00
C PHE A 407 -28.00 58.33 -15.54
N THR A 408 -27.30 58.01 -16.62
CA THR A 408 -26.35 58.94 -17.28
C THR A 408 -27.08 60.17 -17.83
N VAL A 409 -28.23 59.97 -18.49
CA VAL A 409 -29.05 61.07 -19.02
C VAL A 409 -29.58 61.95 -17.88
N ALA A 410 -30.14 61.35 -16.83
CA ALA A 410 -30.61 62.09 -15.66
C ALA A 410 -29.47 62.88 -15.00
N GLY A 411 -28.28 62.29 -14.87
CA GLY A 411 -27.08 62.98 -14.38
C GLY A 411 -26.72 64.21 -15.22
N LYS A 412 -26.71 64.09 -16.56
CA LYS A 412 -26.48 65.22 -17.46
C LYS A 412 -27.52 66.32 -17.31
N SER A 413 -28.80 65.97 -17.15
CA SER A 413 -29.88 66.95 -16.94
C SER A 413 -29.71 67.74 -15.65
N VAL A 414 -29.34 67.07 -14.55
CA VAL A 414 -29.05 67.73 -13.27
C VAL A 414 -27.83 68.66 -13.39
N THR A 415 -26.76 68.23 -14.06
CA THR A 415 -25.60 69.09 -14.31
C THR A 415 -25.98 70.33 -15.13
N GLY A 416 -26.80 70.18 -16.16
CA GLY A 416 -27.27 71.32 -16.98
C GLY A 416 -28.13 72.32 -16.19
N VAL A 417 -28.97 71.83 -15.27
CA VAL A 417 -29.72 72.69 -14.33
C VAL A 417 -28.77 73.50 -13.44
N LEU A 418 -27.74 72.87 -12.89
CA LEU A 418 -26.78 73.53 -12.01
C LEU A 418 -25.99 74.62 -12.75
N GLU A 419 -25.63 74.37 -14.02
CA GLU A 419 -24.96 75.34 -14.87
C GLU A 419 -25.86 76.53 -15.21
N ASN A 420 -27.13 76.28 -15.57
CA ASN A 420 -28.11 77.35 -15.81
C ASN A 420 -28.40 78.17 -14.54
N SER A 421 -28.42 77.53 -13.37
CA SER A 421 -28.60 78.21 -12.08
C SER A 421 -27.43 79.12 -11.75
N LYS A 422 -26.20 78.69 -12.10
CA LYS A 422 -25.00 79.52 -11.98
C LYS A 422 -25.06 80.73 -12.91
N LEU A 423 -25.43 80.54 -14.18
CA LEU A 423 -25.58 81.63 -15.15
C LEU A 423 -26.64 82.66 -14.70
N LEU A 424 -27.76 82.20 -14.16
CA LEU A 424 -28.77 83.08 -13.57
C LEU A 424 -28.22 83.87 -12.37
N GLY A 425 -27.47 83.21 -11.47
CA GLY A 425 -26.82 83.87 -10.33
C GLY A 425 -25.85 84.98 -10.78
N ASP A 426 -25.08 84.72 -11.83
CA ASP A 426 -24.16 85.69 -12.42
C ASP A 426 -24.94 86.88 -13.03
N GLN A 427 -26.02 86.63 -13.78
CA GLN A 427 -26.88 87.67 -14.34
C GLN A 427 -27.55 88.52 -13.26
N ILE A 428 -28.11 87.91 -12.22
CA ILE A 428 -28.72 88.63 -11.09
C ILE A 428 -27.69 89.54 -10.41
N THR A 429 -26.47 89.04 -10.21
CA THR A 429 -25.37 89.81 -9.59
C THR A 429 -24.96 90.99 -10.47
N GLN A 430 -24.84 90.78 -11.79
CA GLN A 430 -24.51 91.83 -12.75
C GLN A 430 -25.59 92.91 -12.79
N THR A 431 -26.86 92.52 -12.84
CA THR A 431 -28.00 93.46 -12.85
C THR A 431 -28.11 94.22 -11.54
N ALA A 432 -27.90 93.56 -10.38
CA ALA A 432 -27.86 94.24 -9.09
C ALA A 432 -26.75 95.29 -9.02
N THR A 433 -25.58 94.99 -9.59
CA THR A 433 -24.45 95.93 -9.67
C THR A 433 -24.77 97.13 -10.58
N ALA A 434 -25.40 96.88 -11.74
CA ALA A 434 -25.85 97.93 -12.64
C ALA A 434 -26.89 98.84 -11.96
N LEU A 435 -27.88 98.25 -11.28
CA LEU A 435 -28.93 98.97 -10.57
C LEU A 435 -28.37 99.82 -9.42
N GLN A 436 -27.40 99.29 -8.66
CA GLN A 436 -26.70 100.05 -7.62
C GLN A 436 -25.96 101.26 -8.19
N SER A 437 -25.29 101.08 -9.34
CA SER A 437 -24.61 102.16 -10.05
C SER A 437 -25.60 103.24 -10.51
N THR A 438 -26.69 102.84 -11.16
CA THR A 438 -27.76 103.76 -11.57
C THR A 438 -28.38 104.48 -10.39
N SER A 439 -28.64 103.79 -9.27
CA SER A 439 -29.16 104.41 -8.06
C SER A 439 -28.22 105.48 -7.50
N ASN A 440 -26.90 105.26 -7.59
CA ASN A 440 -25.91 106.26 -7.19
C ASN A 440 -25.92 107.47 -8.15
N THR A 441 -26.03 107.25 -9.45
CA THR A 441 -26.15 108.33 -10.45
C THR A 441 -27.42 109.15 -10.26
N VAL A 442 -28.57 108.51 -10.03
CA VAL A 442 -29.84 109.19 -9.76
C VAL A 442 -29.75 110.02 -8.49
N ARG A 443 -29.16 109.48 -7.41
CA ARG A 443 -28.92 110.23 -6.17
C ARG A 443 -28.06 111.46 -6.41
N GLN A 444 -26.97 111.35 -7.18
CA GLN A 444 -26.13 112.49 -7.55
C GLN A 444 -26.89 113.55 -8.35
N ALA A 445 -27.76 113.13 -9.29
CA ALA A 445 -28.59 114.05 -10.05
C ALA A 445 -29.58 114.83 -9.16
N PHE A 446 -30.21 114.16 -8.19
CA PHE A 446 -31.07 114.83 -7.20
C PHE A 446 -30.28 115.80 -6.30
N ASP A 447 -29.10 115.40 -5.82
CA ASP A 447 -28.24 116.27 -5.01
C ASP A 447 -27.79 117.52 -5.79
N GLN A 448 -27.46 117.36 -7.07
CA GLN A 448 -27.10 118.48 -7.95
C GLN A 448 -28.30 119.39 -8.23
N TYR A 449 -29.49 118.81 -8.45
CA TYR A 449 -30.71 119.56 -8.64
C TYR A 449 -31.10 120.38 -7.40
N ASP A 450 -31.04 119.81 -6.20
CA ASP A 450 -31.37 120.54 -4.96
C ASP A 450 -30.45 121.75 -4.76
N ARG A 451 -29.18 121.63 -5.17
CA ARG A 451 -28.24 122.77 -5.20
C ARG A 451 -28.66 123.83 -6.22
N THR A 452 -28.91 123.45 -7.48
CA THR A 452 -29.34 124.40 -8.52
C THR A 452 -30.66 125.08 -8.16
N ARG A 453 -31.60 124.37 -7.51
CA ARG A 453 -32.84 124.94 -7.01
C ARG A 453 -32.58 126.01 -5.95
N LYS A 454 -31.73 125.73 -4.96
CA LYS A 454 -31.33 126.71 -3.94
C LYS A 454 -30.67 127.94 -4.56
N GLU A 455 -29.72 127.75 -5.48
CA GLU A 455 -29.07 128.83 -6.22
C GLU A 455 -30.09 129.66 -7.02
N THR A 456 -31.04 129.02 -7.69
CA THR A 456 -32.09 129.70 -8.47
C THR A 456 -33.03 130.48 -7.56
N GLN A 457 -33.40 129.95 -6.39
CA GLN A 457 -34.21 130.67 -5.39
C GLN A 457 -33.46 131.88 -4.84
N GLU A 458 -32.15 131.76 -4.56
CA GLU A 458 -31.31 132.89 -4.17
C GLU A 458 -31.22 133.95 -5.27
N TYR A 459 -31.10 133.56 -6.54
CA TYR A 459 -31.15 134.48 -7.68
C TYR A 459 -32.50 135.18 -7.82
N VAL A 460 -33.61 134.46 -7.63
CA VAL A 460 -34.97 135.03 -7.68
C VAL A 460 -35.18 136.04 -6.54
N VAL A 461 -34.75 135.72 -5.32
CA VAL A 461 -34.82 136.65 -4.17
C VAL A 461 -33.93 137.88 -4.42
N SER A 462 -32.73 137.67 -4.97
CA SER A 462 -31.82 138.77 -5.32
C SER A 462 -32.39 139.66 -6.44
N LEU A 463 -33.05 139.06 -7.44
CA LEU A 463 -33.77 139.78 -8.49
C LEU A 463 -34.97 140.55 -7.94
N GLN A 464 -35.76 139.97 -7.04
CA GLN A 464 -36.85 140.67 -6.35
C GLN A 464 -36.33 141.87 -5.56
N ALA A 465 -35.23 141.71 -4.82
CA ALA A 465 -34.58 142.81 -4.10
C ALA A 465 -34.03 143.89 -5.06
N LEU A 466 -33.46 143.50 -6.20
CA LEU A 466 -33.03 144.42 -7.27
C LEU A 466 -34.21 145.19 -7.87
N ILE A 467 -35.34 144.52 -8.10
CA ILE A 467 -36.58 145.15 -8.61
C ILE A 467 -37.13 146.14 -7.59
N GLU A 468 -37.17 145.78 -6.32
CA GLU A 468 -37.68 146.66 -5.26
C GLU A 468 -36.79 147.90 -5.07
N ASN A 469 -35.47 147.75 -5.22
CA ASN A 469 -34.53 148.87 -5.25
C ASN A 469 -34.68 149.72 -6.53
N ALA A 470 -34.80 149.10 -7.71
CA ALA A 470 -34.98 149.80 -8.98
C ALA A 470 -36.32 150.56 -9.07
N LYS A 471 -37.36 150.09 -8.37
CA LYS A 471 -38.67 150.77 -8.27
C LYS A 471 -38.62 152.01 -7.37
N LYS A 472 -37.62 152.11 -6.47
CA LYS A 472 -37.37 153.25 -5.58
C LYS A 472 -36.53 154.35 -6.24
N GLU A 473 -35.66 154.01 -7.20
CA GLU A 473 -34.89 154.99 -7.96
C GLU A 473 -35.71 155.55 -9.14
N SER A 474 -36.10 156.82 -9.03
CA SER A 474 -36.89 157.54 -10.03
C SER A 474 -36.14 157.70 -11.36
N GLY A 475 -36.33 156.77 -12.31
CA GLY A 475 -35.84 156.97 -13.68
C GLY A 475 -35.73 155.75 -14.58
N ILE A 476 -36.51 154.68 -14.39
CA ILE A 476 -36.44 153.49 -15.24
C ILE A 476 -37.82 153.21 -15.85
N GLY A 477 -37.86 153.14 -17.19
CA GLY A 477 -39.09 153.06 -17.98
C GLY A 477 -39.86 151.75 -17.77
N SER A 478 -41.20 151.85 -17.83
CA SER A 478 -42.18 150.74 -17.75
C SER A 478 -41.81 149.47 -18.53
N ARG A 479 -41.00 149.56 -19.59
CA ARG A 479 -40.48 148.41 -20.35
C ARG A 479 -39.54 147.49 -19.54
N MET A 480 -38.63 148.03 -18.73
CA MET A 480 -37.65 147.19 -18.01
C MET A 480 -38.30 146.42 -16.87
N ILE A 481 -39.31 147.03 -16.21
CA ILE A 481 -40.15 146.34 -15.22
C ILE A 481 -40.97 145.24 -15.91
N SER A 482 -41.56 145.52 -17.08
CA SER A 482 -42.32 144.52 -17.82
C SER A 482 -41.45 143.35 -18.33
N ASP A 483 -40.22 143.61 -18.78
CA ASP A 483 -39.28 142.55 -19.17
C ASP A 483 -38.82 141.71 -17.97
N LEU A 484 -38.63 142.32 -16.80
CA LEU A 484 -38.28 141.61 -15.56
C LEU A 484 -39.45 140.80 -14.99
N GLU A 485 -40.67 141.33 -15.04
CA GLU A 485 -41.90 140.58 -14.72
C GLU A 485 -42.05 139.37 -15.66
N ARG A 486 -41.71 139.53 -16.95
CA ARG A 486 -41.70 138.42 -17.92
C ARG A 486 -40.62 137.37 -17.59
N ILE A 487 -39.43 137.78 -17.14
CA ILE A 487 -38.37 136.86 -16.72
C ILE A 487 -38.75 136.12 -15.44
N LEU A 488 -39.34 136.80 -14.45
CA LEU A 488 -39.86 136.17 -13.24
C LEU A 488 -40.98 135.17 -13.54
N ALA A 489 -41.94 135.55 -14.39
CA ALA A 489 -42.99 134.64 -14.84
C ALA A 489 -42.41 133.43 -15.61
N SER A 490 -41.36 133.65 -16.42
CA SER A 490 -40.63 132.58 -17.10
C SER A 490 -39.90 131.66 -16.11
N LEU A 491 -39.29 132.21 -15.06
CA LEU A 491 -38.59 131.45 -14.02
C LEU A 491 -39.57 130.65 -13.16
N GLU A 492 -40.70 131.24 -12.78
CA GLU A 492 -41.77 130.56 -12.03
C GLU A 492 -42.40 129.44 -12.88
N THR A 493 -42.57 129.67 -14.18
CA THR A 493 -43.02 128.63 -15.12
C THR A 493 -41.97 127.52 -15.27
N ALA A 494 -40.68 127.86 -15.32
CA ALA A 494 -39.59 126.89 -15.41
C ALA A 494 -39.41 126.07 -14.11
N GLU A 495 -39.60 126.69 -12.94
CA GLU A 495 -39.61 126.01 -11.64
C GLU A 495 -40.77 125.01 -11.59
N LYS A 496 -41.98 125.45 -11.95
CA LYS A 496 -43.16 124.58 -12.00
C LYS A 496 -42.99 123.41 -12.97
N GLN A 497 -42.50 123.67 -14.19
CA GLN A 497 -42.21 122.62 -15.16
C GLN A 497 -41.12 121.64 -14.68
N SER A 498 -40.14 122.11 -13.91
CA SER A 498 -39.09 121.24 -13.35
C SER A 498 -39.62 120.36 -12.21
N VAL A 499 -40.51 120.89 -11.37
CA VAL A 499 -41.20 120.10 -10.33
C VAL A 499 -42.07 119.02 -10.98
N ASP A 500 -42.87 119.39 -11.99
CA ASP A 500 -43.70 118.44 -12.75
C ASP A 500 -42.83 117.37 -13.44
N TYR A 501 -41.67 117.75 -14.00
CA TYR A 501 -40.71 116.83 -14.58
C TYR A 501 -40.13 115.85 -13.55
N LEU A 502 -39.79 116.32 -12.33
CA LEU A 502 -39.27 115.46 -11.27
C LEU A 502 -40.32 114.51 -10.71
N ASP A 503 -41.55 114.97 -10.53
CA ASP A 503 -42.66 114.09 -10.15
C ASP A 503 -42.87 113.02 -11.21
N ASN A 504 -42.76 113.38 -12.50
CA ASN A 504 -42.83 112.42 -13.58
C ASN A 504 -41.64 111.44 -13.57
N VAL A 505 -40.41 111.91 -13.32
CA VAL A 505 -39.22 111.05 -13.17
C VAL A 505 -39.37 110.10 -11.99
N ASN A 506 -39.89 110.57 -10.84
CA ASN A 506 -40.11 109.73 -9.67
C ASN A 506 -41.19 108.66 -9.93
N ASN A 507 -42.27 109.04 -10.61
CA ASN A 507 -43.31 108.10 -11.04
C ASN A 507 -42.77 107.06 -12.04
N VAL A 508 -41.95 107.48 -13.01
CA VAL A 508 -41.29 106.57 -13.96
C VAL A 508 -40.30 105.66 -13.23
N LEU A 509 -39.50 106.17 -12.29
CA LEU A 509 -38.55 105.37 -11.51
C LEU A 509 -39.30 104.31 -10.71
N LYS A 510 -40.37 104.71 -9.99
CA LYS A 510 -41.22 103.82 -9.23
C LYS A 510 -41.82 102.73 -10.12
N GLY A 511 -42.40 103.11 -11.26
CA GLY A 511 -42.95 102.16 -12.23
C GLY A 511 -41.89 101.22 -12.81
N THR A 512 -40.66 101.70 -13.02
CA THR A 512 -39.55 100.87 -13.53
C THR A 512 -39.07 99.87 -12.47
N PHE A 513 -38.99 100.27 -11.20
CA PHE A 513 -38.65 99.35 -10.10
C PHE A 513 -39.74 98.32 -9.82
N GLU A 514 -41.02 98.72 -9.87
CA GLU A 514 -42.15 97.79 -9.74
C GLU A 514 -42.17 96.78 -10.90
N THR A 515 -41.95 97.25 -12.14
CA THR A 515 -41.87 96.39 -13.33
C THR A 515 -40.67 95.45 -13.23
N PHE A 516 -39.50 95.94 -12.85
CA PHE A 516 -38.31 95.13 -12.64
C PHE A 516 -38.52 94.06 -11.56
N GLY A 517 -39.14 94.42 -10.43
CA GLY A 517 -39.47 93.48 -9.38
C GLY A 517 -40.43 92.39 -9.86
N SER A 518 -41.46 92.76 -10.63
CA SER A 518 -42.39 91.81 -11.24
C SER A 518 -41.70 90.86 -12.21
N GLU A 519 -40.90 91.39 -13.14
CA GLU A 519 -40.15 90.60 -14.13
C GLU A 519 -39.11 89.67 -13.48
N MET A 520 -38.45 90.11 -12.40
CA MET A 520 -37.53 89.26 -11.64
C MET A 520 -38.27 88.11 -10.94
N VAL A 521 -39.41 88.39 -10.30
CA VAL A 521 -40.24 87.36 -9.68
C VAL A 521 -40.76 86.38 -10.72
N GLU A 522 -41.18 86.88 -11.88
CA GLU A 522 -41.64 86.06 -12.99
C GLU A 522 -40.51 85.18 -13.57
N GLN A 523 -39.32 85.74 -13.75
CA GLN A 523 -38.16 85.00 -14.24
C GLN A 523 -37.69 83.92 -13.26
N VAL A 524 -37.64 84.24 -11.95
CA VAL A 524 -37.33 83.25 -10.90
C VAL A 524 -38.40 82.17 -10.85
N LYS A 525 -39.68 82.52 -10.98
CA LYS A 525 -40.78 81.56 -11.04
C LYS A 525 -40.68 80.66 -12.27
N ASN A 526 -40.37 81.22 -13.44
CA ASN A 526 -40.21 80.47 -14.69
C ASN A 526 -39.04 79.49 -14.61
N VAL A 527 -37.90 79.92 -14.04
CA VAL A 527 -36.74 79.04 -13.81
C VAL A 527 -37.06 77.98 -12.77
N SER A 528 -37.75 78.32 -11.69
CA SER A 528 -38.19 77.36 -10.67
C SER A 528 -39.11 76.29 -11.25
N VAL A 529 -40.10 76.66 -12.06
CA VAL A 529 -41.02 75.72 -12.73
C VAL A 529 -40.29 74.87 -13.76
N ALA A 530 -39.39 75.45 -14.55
CA ALA A 530 -38.56 74.71 -15.50
C ALA A 530 -37.66 73.69 -14.78
N ASN A 531 -37.09 74.08 -13.64
CA ASN A 531 -36.25 73.23 -12.83
C ASN A 531 -37.04 72.07 -12.20
N ASP A 532 -38.20 72.38 -11.62
CA ASP A 532 -39.09 71.38 -11.02
C ASP A 532 -39.57 70.35 -12.05
N LYS A 533 -39.85 70.80 -13.28
CA LYS A 533 -40.19 69.92 -14.40
C LYS A 533 -39.02 69.02 -14.83
N ILE A 534 -37.80 69.55 -14.92
CA ILE A 534 -36.62 68.76 -15.29
C ILE A 534 -36.26 67.75 -14.19
N LEU A 535 -36.31 68.17 -12.92
CA LEU A 535 -36.06 67.30 -11.77
C LEU A 535 -37.11 66.20 -11.66
N THR A 536 -38.40 66.53 -11.80
CA THR A 536 -39.49 65.54 -11.77
C THR A 536 -39.36 64.52 -12.91
N ASN A 537 -39.05 64.97 -14.13
CA ASN A 537 -38.84 64.07 -15.26
C ASN A 537 -37.61 63.18 -15.07
N SER A 538 -36.53 63.73 -14.52
CA SER A 538 -35.30 62.98 -14.22
C SER A 538 -35.53 61.96 -13.10
N LEU A 539 -36.29 62.32 -12.07
CA LEU A 539 -36.68 61.45 -10.97
C LEU A 539 -37.60 60.31 -11.46
N GLY A 540 -38.55 60.61 -12.33
CA GLY A 540 -39.42 59.61 -12.95
C GLY A 540 -38.64 58.64 -13.86
N ALA A 541 -37.68 59.15 -14.64
CA ALA A 541 -36.81 58.30 -15.46
C ALA A 541 -35.91 57.39 -14.61
N LEU A 542 -35.41 57.90 -13.48
CA LEU A 542 -34.63 57.13 -12.51
C LEU A 542 -35.47 56.09 -11.78
N GLN A 543 -36.67 56.44 -11.33
CA GLN A 543 -37.60 55.50 -10.69
C GLN A 543 -37.95 54.36 -11.65
N GLY A 544 -38.28 54.67 -12.91
CA GLY A 544 -38.56 53.65 -13.92
C GLY A 544 -37.36 52.75 -14.22
N ALA A 545 -36.13 53.28 -14.17
CA ALA A 545 -34.90 52.50 -14.33
C ALA A 545 -34.62 51.56 -13.12
N VAL A 546 -34.93 52.01 -11.90
CA VAL A 546 -34.80 51.19 -10.69
C VAL A 546 -35.86 50.10 -10.66
N GLU A 547 -37.10 50.41 -11.01
CA GLU A 547 -38.18 49.42 -11.10
C GLU A 547 -37.88 48.36 -12.17
N SER A 548 -37.34 48.74 -13.34
CA SER A 548 -36.94 47.78 -14.36
C SER A 548 -35.80 46.87 -13.90
N MET A 549 -34.80 47.42 -13.19
CA MET A 549 -33.73 46.62 -12.57
C MET A 549 -34.26 45.64 -11.53
N ILE A 550 -35.17 46.07 -10.66
CA ILE A 550 -35.79 45.18 -9.65
C ILE A 550 -36.56 44.04 -10.34
N ALA A 551 -37.32 44.35 -11.39
CA ALA A 551 -38.05 43.35 -12.16
C ALA A 551 -37.11 42.35 -12.87
N ALA A 552 -35.99 42.81 -13.41
CA ALA A 552 -34.98 41.97 -14.04
C ALA A 552 -34.29 41.02 -13.03
N VAL A 553 -33.89 41.54 -11.86
CA VAL A 553 -33.31 40.73 -10.78
C VAL A 553 -34.31 39.70 -10.24
N ALA A 554 -35.60 40.05 -10.16
CA ALA A 554 -36.65 39.12 -9.76
C ALA A 554 -36.85 37.97 -10.76
N ARG A 555 -36.65 38.20 -12.06
CA ARG A 555 -36.69 37.14 -13.09
C ARG A 555 -35.51 36.18 -12.98
N ILE A 556 -34.31 36.68 -12.66
CA ILE A 556 -33.11 35.85 -12.45
C ILE A 556 -33.29 34.92 -11.23
N ARG A 557 -34.05 35.35 -10.22
CA ARG A 557 -34.23 34.62 -8.96
C ARG A 557 -35.35 33.57 -8.98
N ARG A 558 -36.19 33.52 -10.02
CA ARG A 558 -37.22 32.48 -10.15
C ARG A 558 -36.70 31.32 -11.02
N PRO A 559 -36.28 30.20 -10.41
CA PRO A 559 -36.30 28.95 -11.13
C PRO A 559 -37.76 28.57 -11.35
N GLU A 560 -38.16 28.31 -12.59
CA GLU A 560 -39.39 27.55 -12.87
C GLU A 560 -39.20 26.07 -12.50
#